data_AF-A0A928CC86-F1
#
_entry.id   AF-A0A928CC86-F1
#
_cell.length_a   1.000
_cell.length_b   1.000
_cell.length_c   1.000
_cell.angle_alpha   90.00
_cell.angle_beta   90.00
_cell.angle_gamma   90.00
#
_symmetry.space_group_name_H-M   'P 1'
#
loop_
_entity.id
_entity.type
_entity.pdbx_description
1 polymer ?
#
loop_
_entity_poly.entity_id
_entity_poly.type
_entity_poly.pdbx_seq_one_letter_code
_entity_poly.pdbx_strand_id
1 'polypeptide(L)'
;MKKILLSLAVASLAAVFASCGSSKNVISNNNSSGNPFGETYEMPCAVYDTDTDFAATGIFRGSSYQKGELLKWALQNAQEQVRMKIQHAYKGMVSNYSQNIGNNQGNDIERKMTMAGDQIIDAVINDTKAVCQRFGAVDESGHIECYVAIQISKKDLSEKVANGVKDVLTEDEKLRIGFNEMKYREQMNKSFEQYKSEN
;
A
#
# COMPACT_ATOMS: atom_id res chain seq x y z
N MET A 1 19.32 57.71 57.93
CA MET A 1 18.64 59.02 58.03
C MET A 1 19.43 60.06 57.23
N LYS A 2 18.72 60.89 56.44
CA LYS A 2 19.17 62.11 55.69
C LYS A 2 20.13 61.84 54.50
N LYS A 3 19.64 61.65 53.27
CA LYS A 3 19.22 62.65 52.24
C LYS A 3 20.23 63.78 52.03
N ILE A 4 20.83 63.84 50.83
CA ILE A 4 21.04 65.07 50.05
C ILE A 4 20.87 64.72 48.56
N LEU A 5 20.00 65.47 47.92
CA LEU A 5 19.70 65.50 46.48
C LEU A 5 20.72 66.39 45.77
N LEU A 6 21.07 66.08 44.53
CA LEU A 6 21.32 67.11 43.52
C LEU A 6 21.10 66.55 42.10
N SER A 7 20.01 67.05 41.55
CA SER A 7 19.48 66.94 40.19
C SER A 7 20.39 67.59 39.15
N LEU A 8 20.55 66.94 38.00
CA LEU A 8 20.79 67.64 36.74
C LEU A 8 19.87 67.05 35.67
N ALA A 9 18.91 67.87 35.26
CA ALA A 9 18.08 67.65 34.09
C ALA A 9 18.83 68.19 32.86
N VAL A 10 18.94 67.38 31.80
CA VAL A 10 19.20 67.86 30.45
C VAL A 10 18.14 67.25 29.54
N ALA A 11 17.35 68.15 28.94
CA ALA A 11 16.29 67.85 28.00
C ALA A 11 16.83 67.83 26.56
N SER A 12 16.17 67.02 25.72
CA SER A 12 16.05 67.14 24.26
C SER A 12 17.32 66.82 23.44
N LEU A 13 17.30 66.23 22.25
CA LEU A 13 16.32 66.17 21.16
C LEU A 13 16.40 64.80 20.47
N ALA A 14 15.27 64.35 19.91
CA ALA A 14 15.22 63.23 18.99
C ALA A 14 15.92 63.57 17.65
N ALA A 15 16.71 62.63 17.13
CA ALA A 15 17.09 62.57 15.72
C ALA A 15 16.96 61.11 15.26
N VAL A 16 15.91 60.87 14.47
CA VAL A 16 15.71 59.65 13.68
C VAL A 16 16.54 59.81 12.42
N PHE A 17 17.51 58.94 12.17
CA PHE A 17 17.95 58.57 10.82
C PHE A 17 18.44 57.12 10.79
N ALA A 18 18.15 56.50 9.65
CA ALA A 18 18.05 55.07 9.41
C ALA A 18 19.38 54.39 9.03
N SER A 19 19.32 53.05 9.04
CA SER A 19 19.94 52.12 8.08
C SER A 19 20.97 51.12 8.62
N CYS A 20 20.91 49.91 8.02
CA CYS A 20 21.67 48.67 8.19
C CYS A 20 21.35 47.85 9.45
N GLY A 21 20.92 46.59 9.37
CA GLY A 21 20.77 45.69 8.23
C GLY A 21 20.67 44.27 8.79
N SER A 22 19.46 43.73 8.83
CA SER A 22 19.21 42.29 8.84
C SER A 22 17.73 42.12 8.52
N SER A 23 17.42 42.04 7.23
CA SER A 23 16.14 41.54 6.77
C SER A 23 16.03 40.10 7.27
N LYS A 24 15.40 39.94 8.43
CA LYS A 24 14.88 38.65 8.84
C LYS A 24 13.83 38.32 7.78
N ASN A 25 14.19 37.44 6.85
CA ASN A 25 13.24 36.83 5.93
C ASN A 25 12.25 36.07 6.79
N VAL A 26 11.17 36.76 7.17
CA VAL A 26 9.93 36.13 7.57
C VAL A 26 9.53 35.34 6.33
N ILE A 27 9.73 34.02 6.40
CA ILE A 27 9.14 33.09 5.44
C ILE A 27 7.64 33.31 5.57
N SER A 28 7.13 34.15 4.68
CA SER A 28 5.71 34.32 4.44
C SER A 28 5.29 33.03 3.74
N ASN A 29 4.84 32.04 4.51
CA ASN A 29 4.12 30.89 3.96
C ASN A 29 2.74 31.38 3.48
N ASN A 30 2.76 32.13 2.37
CA ASN A 30 1.60 32.33 1.52
C ASN A 30 1.56 31.19 0.50
N ASN A 31 1.46 29.95 0.98
CA ASN A 31 0.90 28.86 0.18
C ASN A 31 -0.55 28.69 0.61
N SER A 32 -1.37 29.70 0.33
CA SER A 32 -2.79 29.44 0.08
C SER A 32 -2.87 28.74 -1.27
N SER A 33 -2.49 27.45 -1.29
CA SER A 33 -2.72 26.60 -2.45
C SER A 33 -4.21 26.70 -2.77
N GLY A 34 -4.56 27.22 -3.95
CA GLY A 34 -5.95 27.19 -4.45
C GLY A 34 -6.48 25.76 -4.65
N ASN A 35 -5.69 24.75 -4.28
CA ASN A 35 -6.10 23.38 -4.11
C ASN A 35 -6.94 23.22 -2.83
N PRO A 36 -8.21 22.78 -2.91
CA PRO A 36 -9.03 22.48 -1.74
C PRO A 36 -8.43 21.37 -0.84
N PHE A 37 -7.43 20.63 -1.34
CA PHE A 37 -6.72 19.57 -0.63
C PHE A 37 -5.37 19.98 -0.05
N GLY A 38 -4.95 21.24 -0.18
CA GLY A 38 -3.63 21.70 0.30
C GLY A 38 -2.47 21.34 -0.65
N GLU A 39 -1.25 21.23 -0.12
CA GLU A 39 -0.11 20.74 -0.89
C GLU A 39 -0.23 19.23 -1.14
N THR A 40 -0.15 18.81 -2.40
CA THR A 40 -0.18 17.40 -2.82
C THR A 40 1.19 16.95 -3.25
N TYR A 41 1.54 15.71 -2.90
CA TYR A 41 2.83 15.10 -3.22
C TYR A 41 2.63 13.80 -3.99
N GLU A 42 3.47 13.57 -5.00
CA GLU A 42 3.51 12.27 -5.68
C GLU A 42 4.18 11.24 -4.78
N MET A 43 3.53 10.08 -4.64
CA MET A 43 4.06 8.97 -3.83
C MET A 43 5.14 8.22 -4.62
N PRO A 44 6.37 8.10 -4.10
CA PRO A 44 7.41 7.28 -4.72
C PRO A 44 6.96 5.83 -4.88
N CYS A 45 7.38 5.20 -5.98
CA CYS A 45 7.01 3.82 -6.33
C CYS A 45 5.50 3.56 -6.42
N ALA A 46 4.66 4.58 -6.60
CA ALA A 46 3.21 4.37 -6.74
C ALA A 46 2.90 3.42 -7.91
N VAL A 47 2.30 2.28 -7.58
CA VAL A 47 1.73 1.32 -8.53
C VAL A 47 0.28 1.04 -8.17
N TYR A 48 -0.53 0.74 -9.18
CA TYR A 48 -1.96 0.49 -9.07
C TYR A 48 -2.33 -0.77 -9.83
N ASP A 49 -3.45 -1.38 -9.46
CA ASP A 49 -3.96 -2.55 -10.17
C ASP A 49 -4.23 -2.20 -11.64
N THR A 50 -3.84 -3.10 -12.52
CA THR A 50 -4.09 -3.00 -13.96
C THR A 50 -5.04 -4.11 -14.39
N ASP A 51 -5.36 -4.18 -15.69
CA ASP A 51 -6.13 -5.31 -16.21
C ASP A 51 -5.31 -6.62 -16.14
N THR A 52 -3.98 -6.51 -16.10
CA THR A 52 -3.04 -7.65 -16.12
C THR A 52 -2.45 -7.98 -14.75
N ASP A 53 -2.38 -7.03 -13.83
CA ASP A 53 -1.62 -7.16 -12.59
C ASP A 53 -2.41 -6.68 -11.37
N PHE A 54 -2.26 -7.40 -10.26
CA PHE A 54 -2.47 -6.83 -8.94
C PHE A 54 -1.21 -6.07 -8.52
N ALA A 55 -1.34 -4.90 -7.95
CA ALA A 55 -0.23 -4.08 -7.51
C ALA A 55 -0.51 -3.39 -6.18
N ALA A 56 0.53 -3.23 -5.37
CA ALA A 56 0.46 -2.35 -4.22
C ALA A 56 1.82 -1.73 -3.91
N THR A 57 1.75 -0.61 -3.21
CA THR A 57 2.91 0.11 -2.69
C THR A 57 2.85 0.06 -1.17
N GLY A 58 3.85 -0.57 -0.56
CA GLY A 58 4.05 -0.56 0.87
C GLY A 58 5.02 0.54 1.27
N ILE A 59 4.73 1.16 2.41
CA ILE A 59 5.51 2.28 2.95
C ILE A 59 5.86 1.96 4.39
N PHE A 60 7.08 2.27 4.80
CA PHE A 60 7.47 2.20 6.19
C PHE A 60 8.47 3.31 6.55
N ARG A 61 8.35 3.87 7.75
CA ARG A 61 9.22 4.94 8.26
C ARG A 61 9.98 4.45 9.48
N GLY A 62 11.26 4.78 9.57
CA GLY A 62 12.04 4.50 10.76
C GLY A 62 13.45 5.06 10.67
N SER A 63 14.36 4.61 11.54
CA SER A 63 15.72 5.12 11.63
C SER A 63 16.51 4.91 10.33
N SER A 64 17.21 5.95 9.87
CA SER A 64 18.08 5.88 8.68
C SER A 64 19.25 4.91 8.79
N TYR A 65 19.60 4.48 10.01
CA TYR A 65 20.61 3.44 10.27
C TYR A 65 20.09 2.01 10.05
N GLN A 66 18.77 1.81 9.94
CA GLN A 66 18.12 0.50 9.88
C GLN A 66 17.48 0.21 8.51
N LYS A 67 18.09 0.68 7.40
CA LYS A 67 17.52 0.60 6.04
C LYS A 67 17.06 -0.81 5.63
N GLY A 68 17.78 -1.85 6.04
CA GLY A 68 17.39 -3.23 5.74
C GLY A 68 16.06 -3.63 6.39
N GLU A 69 15.82 -3.20 7.63
CA GLU A 69 14.56 -3.48 8.33
C GLU A 69 13.42 -2.64 7.75
N LEU A 70 13.68 -1.38 7.38
CA LEU A 70 12.68 -0.54 6.70
C LEU A 70 12.24 -1.14 5.37
N LEU A 71 13.19 -1.66 4.58
CA LEU A 71 12.89 -2.33 3.31
C LEU A 71 12.01 -3.56 3.53
N LYS A 72 12.32 -4.36 4.54
CA LYS A 72 11.54 -5.56 4.90
C LYS A 72 10.11 -5.20 5.30
N TRP A 73 9.91 -4.22 6.20
CA TRP A 73 8.56 -3.81 6.60
C TRP A 73 7.78 -3.16 5.46
N ALA A 74 8.41 -2.34 4.63
CA ALA A 74 7.76 -1.76 3.46
C ALA A 74 7.33 -2.86 2.47
N LEU A 75 8.17 -3.88 2.24
CA LEU A 75 7.78 -5.05 1.43
C LEU A 75 6.61 -5.81 2.05
N GLN A 76 6.63 -6.07 3.35
CA GLN A 76 5.54 -6.76 4.05
C GLN A 76 4.22 -5.99 3.95
N ASN A 77 4.26 -4.66 4.07
CA ASN A 77 3.09 -3.82 3.90
C ASN A 77 2.54 -3.90 2.46
N ALA A 78 3.41 -3.94 1.45
CA ALA A 78 3.00 -4.10 0.06
C ALA A 78 2.34 -5.48 -0.17
N GLN A 79 2.96 -6.53 0.38
CA GLN A 79 2.47 -7.91 0.31
C GLN A 79 1.09 -8.05 0.97
N GLU A 80 0.88 -7.45 2.14
CA GLU A 80 -0.40 -7.52 2.85
C GLU A 80 -1.52 -6.81 2.08
N GLN A 81 -1.23 -5.63 1.51
CA GLN A 81 -2.20 -4.93 0.67
C GLN A 81 -2.62 -5.77 -0.55
N VAL A 82 -1.65 -6.36 -1.28
CA VAL A 82 -1.98 -7.23 -2.42
C VAL A 82 -2.71 -8.51 -1.96
N ARG A 83 -2.35 -9.07 -0.81
CA ARG A 83 -3.01 -10.26 -0.23
C ARG A 83 -4.49 -10.03 -0.03
N MET A 84 -4.86 -8.92 0.61
CA MET A 84 -6.27 -8.57 0.83
C MET A 84 -7.05 -8.48 -0.49
N LYS A 85 -6.48 -7.83 -1.51
CA LYS A 85 -7.09 -7.68 -2.83
C LYS A 85 -7.37 -9.03 -3.49
N ILE A 86 -6.32 -9.86 -3.58
CA ILE A 86 -6.38 -11.16 -4.24
C ILE A 86 -7.33 -12.09 -3.50
N GLN A 87 -7.21 -12.19 -2.17
CA GLN A 87 -8.06 -13.09 -1.37
C GLN A 87 -9.53 -12.69 -1.44
N HIS A 88 -9.84 -11.38 -1.48
CA HIS A 88 -11.21 -10.92 -1.67
C HIS A 88 -11.79 -11.38 -3.01
N ALA A 89 -11.07 -11.12 -4.11
CA ALA A 89 -11.50 -11.53 -5.44
C ALA A 89 -11.62 -13.07 -5.54
N TYR A 90 -10.62 -13.79 -5.03
CA TYR A 90 -10.61 -15.26 -5.05
C TYR A 90 -11.79 -15.86 -4.27
N LYS A 91 -12.07 -15.39 -3.06
CA LYS A 91 -13.18 -15.88 -2.23
C LYS A 91 -14.54 -15.57 -2.87
N GLY A 92 -14.69 -14.39 -3.48
CA GLY A 92 -15.88 -14.06 -4.27
C GLY A 92 -16.10 -15.03 -5.42
N MET A 93 -15.05 -15.36 -6.17
CA MET A 93 -15.11 -16.36 -7.24
C MET A 93 -15.45 -17.76 -6.71
N VAL A 94 -14.79 -18.24 -5.66
CA VAL A 94 -15.06 -19.58 -5.10
C VAL A 94 -16.50 -19.70 -4.61
N SER A 95 -17.03 -18.67 -3.95
CA SER A 95 -18.44 -18.65 -3.52
C SER A 95 -19.40 -18.72 -4.72
N ASN A 96 -19.14 -17.93 -5.77
CA ASN A 96 -19.92 -17.96 -7.00
C ASN A 96 -19.80 -19.32 -7.73
N TYR A 97 -18.62 -19.92 -7.76
CA TYR A 97 -18.39 -21.23 -8.37
C TYR A 97 -19.13 -22.33 -7.61
N SER A 98 -19.08 -22.31 -6.27
CA SER A 98 -19.77 -23.24 -5.38
C SER A 98 -21.30 -23.18 -5.54
N GLN A 99 -21.89 -21.98 -5.67
CA GLN A 99 -23.34 -21.83 -5.91
C GLN A 99 -23.82 -22.49 -7.22
N ASN A 100 -22.93 -22.61 -8.21
CA ASN A 100 -23.24 -23.27 -9.48
C ASN A 100 -23.05 -24.81 -9.43
N ILE A 101 -22.45 -25.33 -8.36
CA ILE A 101 -22.28 -26.76 -8.09
C ILE A 101 -23.44 -27.18 -7.17
N GLY A 102 -24.42 -27.89 -7.72
CA GLY A 102 -25.74 -28.16 -7.09
C GLY A 102 -25.76 -28.59 -5.61
N ASN A 103 -26.82 -28.13 -4.92
CA ASN A 103 -27.09 -28.22 -3.48
C ASN A 103 -26.84 -29.59 -2.81
N ASN A 104 -26.39 -29.50 -1.55
CA ASN A 104 -26.18 -30.52 -0.51
C ASN A 104 -24.81 -31.19 -0.35
N GLN A 105 -23.82 -30.98 -1.23
CA GLN A 105 -22.49 -31.60 -1.04
C GLN A 105 -21.27 -30.68 -1.33
N GLY A 106 -21.49 -29.38 -1.54
CA GLY A 106 -20.47 -28.40 -1.97
C GLY A 106 -19.58 -27.84 -0.85
N ASN A 107 -20.06 -27.73 0.39
CA ASN A 107 -19.38 -26.97 1.46
C ASN A 107 -17.98 -27.49 1.80
N ASP A 108 -17.78 -28.81 1.86
CA ASP A 108 -16.46 -29.38 2.16
C ASP A 108 -15.46 -29.16 1.02
N ILE A 109 -15.93 -29.22 -0.22
CA ILE A 109 -15.11 -28.96 -1.40
C ILE A 109 -14.80 -27.47 -1.52
N GLU A 110 -15.78 -26.59 -1.30
CA GLU A 110 -15.59 -25.14 -1.29
C GLU A 110 -14.54 -24.75 -0.25
N ARG A 111 -14.63 -25.31 0.96
CA ARG A 111 -13.62 -25.12 2.01
C ARG A 111 -12.25 -25.61 1.56
N LYS A 112 -12.16 -26.79 0.94
CA LYS A 112 -10.90 -27.37 0.44
C LYS A 112 -10.28 -26.51 -0.68
N MET A 113 -11.08 -26.03 -1.62
CA MET A 113 -10.66 -25.09 -2.68
C MET A 113 -10.18 -23.77 -2.08
N THR A 114 -10.93 -23.22 -1.11
CA THR A 114 -10.57 -21.97 -0.43
C THR A 114 -9.23 -22.11 0.27
N MET A 115 -9.04 -23.16 1.06
CA MET A 115 -7.79 -23.42 1.78
C MET A 115 -6.60 -23.60 0.83
N ALA A 116 -6.76 -24.41 -0.23
CA ALA A 116 -5.69 -24.64 -1.20
C ALA A 116 -5.32 -23.36 -1.96
N GLY A 117 -6.34 -22.60 -2.39
CA GLY A 117 -6.10 -21.33 -3.06
C GLY A 117 -5.43 -20.29 -2.16
N ASP A 118 -5.89 -20.13 -0.91
CA ASP A 118 -5.26 -19.21 0.06
C ASP A 118 -3.78 -19.58 0.27
N GLN A 119 -3.45 -20.88 0.39
CA GLN A 119 -2.06 -21.34 0.51
C GLN A 119 -1.21 -21.00 -0.72
N ILE A 120 -1.73 -21.21 -1.93
CA ILE A 120 -1.02 -20.93 -3.18
C ILE A 120 -0.84 -19.42 -3.38
N ILE A 121 -1.89 -18.64 -3.13
CA ILE A 121 -1.87 -17.18 -3.17
C ILE A 121 -0.80 -16.67 -2.22
N ASP A 122 -0.77 -17.18 -0.99
CA ASP A 122 0.21 -16.77 0.01
C ASP A 122 1.64 -17.07 -0.42
N ALA A 123 1.89 -18.24 -0.99
CA ALA A 123 3.19 -18.60 -1.55
C ALA A 123 3.61 -17.67 -2.68
N VAL A 124 2.71 -17.38 -3.64
CA VAL A 124 2.99 -16.48 -4.76
C VAL A 124 3.32 -15.06 -4.27
N ILE A 125 2.57 -14.53 -3.31
CA ILE A 125 2.82 -13.19 -2.74
C ILE A 125 4.17 -13.14 -2.03
N ASN A 126 4.49 -14.18 -1.25
CA ASN A 126 5.74 -14.22 -0.50
C ASN A 126 6.97 -14.32 -1.41
N ASP A 127 6.86 -15.01 -2.54
CA ASP A 127 7.91 -15.13 -3.56
C ASP A 127 7.99 -13.94 -4.53
N THR A 128 7.02 -13.02 -4.47
CA THR A 128 6.96 -11.87 -5.38
C THR A 128 8.10 -10.90 -5.11
N LYS A 129 8.82 -10.55 -6.19
CA LYS A 129 9.91 -9.57 -6.13
C LYS A 129 9.36 -8.14 -6.21
N ALA A 130 10.04 -7.23 -5.52
CA ALA A 130 9.77 -5.81 -5.66
C ALA A 130 10.11 -5.32 -7.08
N VAL A 131 9.21 -4.54 -7.68
CA VAL A 131 9.41 -3.85 -8.97
C VAL A 131 9.98 -2.45 -8.79
N CYS A 132 9.83 -1.86 -7.61
CA CYS A 132 10.44 -0.58 -7.23
C CYS A 132 10.81 -0.59 -5.75
N GLN A 133 11.96 0.00 -5.43
CA GLN A 133 12.42 0.24 -4.06
C GLN A 133 13.06 1.64 -4.02
N ARG A 134 12.58 2.51 -3.13
CA ARG A 134 13.11 3.86 -2.94
C ARG A 134 13.19 4.22 -1.47
N PHE A 135 14.15 5.06 -1.13
CA PHE A 135 14.24 5.72 0.16
C PHE A 135 14.03 7.21 -0.04
N GLY A 136 13.29 7.84 0.88
CA GLY A 136 13.12 9.29 0.93
C GLY A 136 14.38 10.01 1.44
N ALA A 137 14.27 11.32 1.64
CA ALA A 137 15.29 12.08 2.35
C ALA A 137 15.29 11.71 3.84
N VAL A 138 16.46 11.85 4.48
CA VAL A 138 16.56 11.76 5.94
C VAL A 138 16.00 13.04 6.53
N ASP A 139 15.06 12.93 7.48
CA ASP A 139 14.50 14.07 8.19
C ASP A 139 15.45 14.61 9.26
N GLU A 140 15.08 15.74 9.87
CA GLU A 140 15.88 16.38 10.95
C GLU A 140 16.03 15.49 12.20
N SER A 141 15.13 14.52 12.39
CA SER A 141 15.15 13.55 13.48
C SER A 141 15.94 12.28 13.15
N GLY A 142 16.55 12.19 11.97
CA GLY A 142 17.31 11.03 11.50
C GLY A 142 16.48 9.86 10.97
N HIS A 143 15.16 10.03 10.78
CA HIS A 143 14.30 9.02 10.17
C HIS A 143 14.29 9.14 8.65
N ILE A 144 13.93 8.05 7.99
CA ILE A 144 13.78 7.95 6.54
C ILE A 144 12.55 7.10 6.23
N GLU A 145 11.91 7.38 5.11
CA GLU A 145 10.82 6.57 4.58
C GLU A 145 11.33 5.62 3.50
N CYS A 146 10.80 4.40 3.49
CA CYS A 146 11.06 3.39 2.48
C CYS A 146 9.76 3.07 1.75
N TYR A 147 9.85 3.00 0.42
CA TYR A 147 8.75 2.74 -0.49
C TYR A 147 9.10 1.49 -1.30
N VAL A 148 8.21 0.50 -1.28
CA VAL A 148 8.37 -0.75 -2.02
C VAL A 148 7.11 -1.04 -2.80
N ALA A 149 7.25 -1.27 -4.10
CA ALA A 149 6.16 -1.71 -4.96
C ALA A 149 6.31 -3.17 -5.36
N ILE A 150 5.19 -3.89 -5.41
CA ILE A 150 5.10 -5.24 -5.97
C ILE A 150 4.00 -5.28 -7.04
N GLN A 151 4.16 -6.19 -8.00
CA GLN A 151 3.17 -6.49 -9.03
C GLN A 151 3.07 -8.00 -9.20
N ILE A 152 1.85 -8.52 -9.31
CA ILE A 152 1.55 -9.94 -9.48
C ILE A 152 0.63 -10.09 -10.68
N SER A 153 1.09 -10.84 -11.68
CA SER A 153 0.29 -11.14 -12.87
C SER A 153 -0.97 -11.93 -12.49
N LYS A 154 -2.13 -11.40 -12.87
CA LYS A 154 -3.45 -12.03 -12.68
C LYS A 154 -3.52 -13.37 -13.41
N LYS A 155 -2.94 -13.44 -14.61
CA LYS A 155 -2.92 -14.66 -15.44
C LYS A 155 -2.04 -15.75 -14.83
N ASP A 156 -0.82 -15.42 -14.45
CA ASP A 156 0.10 -16.41 -13.88
C ASP A 156 -0.42 -16.90 -12.53
N LEU A 157 -1.02 -16.00 -11.75
CA LEU A 157 -1.66 -16.34 -10.48
C LEU A 157 -2.84 -17.28 -10.69
N SER A 158 -3.74 -16.98 -11.63
CA SER A 158 -4.92 -17.82 -11.86
C SER A 158 -4.56 -19.21 -12.38
N GLU A 159 -3.51 -19.31 -13.19
CA GLU A 159 -2.97 -20.58 -13.65
C GLU A 159 -2.41 -21.41 -12.48
N LYS A 160 -1.56 -20.80 -11.63
CA LYS A 160 -1.00 -21.47 -10.44
C LYS A 160 -2.09 -21.95 -9.48
N VAL A 161 -3.08 -21.11 -9.20
CA VAL A 161 -4.18 -21.45 -8.28
C VAL A 161 -5.06 -22.54 -8.88
N ALA A 162 -5.46 -22.44 -10.16
CA ALA A 162 -6.28 -23.47 -10.80
C ALA A 162 -5.59 -24.83 -10.83
N ASN A 163 -4.29 -24.87 -11.14
CA ASN A 163 -3.49 -26.10 -11.13
C ASN A 163 -3.37 -26.68 -9.71
N GLY A 164 -3.01 -25.87 -8.71
CA GLY A 164 -2.88 -26.39 -7.35
C GLY A 164 -4.21 -26.82 -6.72
N VAL A 165 -5.32 -26.13 -7.04
CA VAL A 165 -6.66 -26.57 -6.62
C VAL A 165 -7.04 -27.90 -7.27
N LYS A 166 -6.75 -28.08 -8.56
CA LYS A 166 -6.95 -29.37 -9.24
C LYS A 166 -6.17 -30.50 -8.57
N ASP A 167 -4.94 -30.25 -8.13
CA ASP A 167 -4.07 -31.28 -7.56
C ASP A 167 -4.50 -31.71 -6.16
N VAL A 168 -5.17 -30.84 -5.39
CA VAL A 168 -5.69 -31.22 -4.06
C VAL A 168 -7.01 -32.00 -4.14
N LEU A 169 -7.79 -31.87 -5.21
CA LEU A 169 -9.06 -32.58 -5.37
C LEU A 169 -8.83 -33.99 -5.88
N THR A 170 -9.53 -34.97 -5.31
CA THR A 170 -9.54 -36.35 -5.81
C THR A 170 -10.36 -36.45 -7.11
N GLU A 171 -10.14 -37.49 -7.91
CA GLU A 171 -10.94 -37.71 -9.12
C GLU A 171 -12.45 -37.86 -8.81
N ASP A 172 -12.79 -38.55 -7.72
CA ASP A 172 -14.18 -38.66 -7.28
C ASP A 172 -14.78 -37.30 -6.90
N GLU A 173 -14.03 -36.44 -6.21
CA GLU A 173 -14.45 -35.08 -5.88
C GLU A 173 -14.64 -34.23 -7.14
N LYS A 174 -13.72 -34.34 -8.11
CA LYS A 174 -13.82 -33.65 -9.41
C LYS A 174 -15.05 -34.10 -10.18
N LEU A 175 -15.29 -35.41 -10.29
CA LEU A 175 -16.47 -35.96 -10.96
C LEU A 175 -17.76 -35.52 -10.27
N ARG A 176 -17.79 -35.55 -8.94
CA ARG A 176 -18.96 -35.18 -8.13
C ARG A 176 -19.40 -33.74 -8.33
N ILE A 177 -18.46 -32.83 -8.55
CA ILE A 177 -18.77 -31.40 -8.76
C ILE A 177 -18.70 -30.98 -10.24
N GLY A 178 -18.40 -31.90 -11.14
CA GLY A 178 -18.14 -31.58 -12.54
C GLY A 178 -16.99 -30.57 -12.71
N PHE A 179 -15.94 -30.69 -11.90
CA PHE A 179 -14.82 -29.76 -11.90
C PHE A 179 -14.21 -29.66 -13.29
N ASN A 180 -14.11 -28.43 -13.78
CA ASN A 180 -13.46 -28.14 -15.06
C ASN A 180 -12.43 -27.05 -14.83
N GLU A 181 -11.16 -27.45 -14.86
CA GLU A 181 -10.01 -26.58 -14.62
C GLU A 181 -10.01 -25.33 -15.52
N MET A 182 -10.36 -25.50 -16.81
CA MET A 182 -10.41 -24.38 -17.76
C MET A 182 -11.50 -23.37 -17.37
N LYS A 183 -12.71 -23.85 -17.05
CA LYS A 183 -13.81 -22.98 -16.61
C LYS A 183 -13.50 -22.32 -15.26
N TYR A 184 -12.88 -23.04 -14.35
CA TYR A 184 -12.47 -22.51 -13.05
C TYR A 184 -11.45 -21.38 -13.21
N ARG A 185 -10.42 -21.59 -14.04
CA ARG A 185 -9.43 -20.56 -14.40
C ARG A 185 -10.07 -19.36 -15.11
N GLU A 186 -11.01 -19.59 -16.03
CA GLU A 186 -11.72 -18.52 -16.73
C GLU A 186 -12.55 -17.66 -15.76
N GLN A 187 -13.29 -18.27 -14.84
CA GLN A 187 -14.04 -17.55 -13.82
C GLN A 187 -13.12 -16.76 -12.87
N MET A 188 -11.96 -17.32 -12.55
CA MET A 188 -10.96 -16.63 -11.74
C MET A 188 -10.37 -15.42 -12.45
N ASN A 189 -9.98 -15.55 -13.73
CA ASN A 189 -9.52 -14.43 -14.54
C ASN A 189 -10.56 -13.32 -14.58
N LYS A 190 -11.82 -13.68 -14.86
CA LYS A 190 -12.93 -12.73 -14.89
C LYS A 190 -13.11 -12.03 -13.54
N SER A 191 -13.04 -12.77 -12.43
CA SER A 191 -13.15 -12.18 -11.10
C SER A 191 -12.00 -11.23 -10.77
N PHE A 192 -10.76 -11.58 -11.16
CA PHE A 192 -9.59 -10.73 -10.96
C PHE A 192 -9.62 -9.47 -11.84
N GLU A 193 -10.16 -9.56 -13.05
CA GLU A 193 -10.43 -8.40 -13.91
C GLU A 193 -11.51 -7.48 -13.30
N GLN A 194 -12.62 -8.06 -12.83
CA GLN A 194 -13.75 -7.33 -12.23
C GLN A 194 -13.38 -6.63 -10.92
N TYR A 195 -12.40 -7.13 -10.17
CA TYR A 195 -11.93 -6.48 -8.94
C TYR A 195 -11.55 -5.00 -9.13
N LYS A 196 -11.06 -4.62 -10.32
CA LYS A 196 -10.75 -3.23 -10.69
C LYS A 196 -11.99 -2.38 -10.99
N SER A 197 -13.10 -2.98 -11.40
CA SER A 197 -14.33 -2.24 -11.75
C SER A 197 -15.20 -1.86 -10.56
N GLU A 198 -14.96 -2.49 -9.41
CA GLU A 198 -15.76 -2.34 -8.19
C GLU A 198 -15.03 -1.53 -7.09
N ASN A 199 -13.74 -1.21 -7.28
CA ASN A 199 -12.89 -0.46 -6.34
C ASN A 199 -11.96 0.50 -7.07
#